data_AF-A0A1V5F5E5-F1
#
_entry.id   AF-A0A1V5F5E5-F1
#
_cell.length_a   1.000
_cell.length_b   1.000
_cell.length_c   1.000
_cell.angle_alpha   90.00
_cell.angle_beta   90.00
_cell.angle_gamma   90.00
#
_symmetry.space_group_name_H-M   'P 1'
#
loop_
_entity.id
_entity.type
_entity.pdbx_description
1 polymer ?
#
loop_
_entity_poly.entity_id
_entity_poly.type
_entity_poly.pdbx_seq_one_letter_code
_entity_poly.pdbx_strand_id
1 'polypeptide(L)'
;MPAWRQTACMPEDDDTNYTIAGMALVKAKGIGFSPSDAANFWMANIPILHTWTAERVAYRNFVNSIEPPRSAGFRNPYREWIGAQIRADFFGYVALGNPALAAELAWRDASISHVKNGIYGAMWVAAMLAGAAGAPDAGRVLEIGLGEIPAKCRLAEGVRDVMAWRAAGESYEGAVGRIHRRWDENRPHDWCHVISNAQVVALALLYGEGDFEKAVTRAVYPCFDTDCNGATVGSIMGMMLGAEALPPKWTDVMRDTIHSGIAGYHVSKISGLGEEMFQLHSAAQNTLR
;
A
#
# COMPACT_ATOMS: atom_id res chain seq x y z
N MET A 1 -4.24 -10.35 -29.98
CA MET A 1 -4.74 -10.82 -28.67
C MET A 1 -4.53 -9.71 -27.65
N PRO A 2 -5.42 -9.52 -26.66
CA PRO A 2 -5.21 -8.54 -25.59
C PRO A 2 -3.87 -8.78 -24.87
N ALA A 3 -3.17 -7.73 -24.45
CA ALA A 3 -1.85 -7.82 -23.80
C ALA A 3 -1.85 -8.72 -22.55
N TRP A 4 -2.95 -8.72 -21.78
CA TRP A 4 -3.12 -9.58 -20.60
C TRP A 4 -3.19 -11.08 -20.92
N ARG A 5 -3.42 -11.50 -22.17
CA ARG A 5 -3.33 -12.92 -22.56
C ARG A 5 -1.88 -13.37 -22.79
N GLN A 6 -0.93 -12.44 -22.76
CA GLN A 6 0.50 -12.71 -22.93
C GLN A 6 1.26 -12.68 -21.59
N THR A 7 0.62 -12.33 -20.47
CA THR A 7 1.25 -12.41 -19.14
C THR A 7 1.49 -13.88 -18.79
N ALA A 8 2.76 -14.24 -18.64
CA ALA A 8 3.17 -15.57 -18.25
C ALA A 8 3.21 -15.77 -16.73
N CYS A 9 3.26 -14.67 -15.99
CA CYS A 9 3.31 -14.54 -14.54
C CYS A 9 2.94 -13.10 -14.16
N MET A 10 2.83 -12.79 -12.87
CA MET A 10 2.80 -11.40 -12.39
C MET A 10 4.18 -10.76 -12.66
N PRO A 11 4.27 -9.73 -13.54
CA PRO A 11 5.52 -9.04 -13.78
C PRO A 11 6.01 -8.32 -12.52
N GLU A 12 7.29 -8.02 -12.49
CA GLU A 12 7.87 -7.20 -11.41
C GLU A 12 7.25 -5.80 -11.43
N ASP A 13 6.90 -5.33 -10.23
CA ASP A 13 6.34 -4.02 -9.96
C ASP A 13 6.75 -3.58 -8.54
N ASP A 14 6.88 -2.29 -8.28
CA ASP A 14 7.43 -1.84 -7.00
C ASP A 14 6.50 -2.01 -5.81
N ASP A 15 5.18 -1.94 -5.99
CA ASP A 15 4.19 -2.29 -4.98
C ASP A 15 4.42 -3.71 -4.44
N THR A 16 4.62 -4.67 -5.37
CA THR A 16 4.84 -6.07 -5.02
C THR A 16 6.24 -6.31 -4.45
N ASN A 17 7.26 -5.61 -4.97
CA ASN A 17 8.62 -5.64 -4.44
C ASN A 17 8.63 -5.20 -2.97
N TYR A 18 7.99 -4.07 -2.64
CA TYR A 18 7.99 -3.58 -1.28
C TYR A 18 7.16 -4.43 -0.33
N THR A 19 6.08 -5.04 -0.81
CA THR A 19 5.32 -6.04 -0.03
C THR A 19 6.22 -7.23 0.35
N ILE A 20 6.98 -7.77 -0.60
CA ILE A 20 7.95 -8.84 -0.37
C ILE A 20 9.11 -8.36 0.53
N ALA A 21 9.58 -7.12 0.35
CA ALA A 21 10.64 -6.54 1.16
C ALA A 21 10.23 -6.38 2.63
N GLY A 22 9.00 -5.92 2.90
CA GLY A 22 8.45 -5.82 4.26
C GLY A 22 8.38 -7.20 4.93
N MET A 23 7.95 -8.22 4.19
CA MET A 23 7.95 -9.61 4.65
C MET A 23 9.36 -10.09 5.00
N ALA A 24 10.32 -9.91 4.08
CA ALA A 24 11.69 -10.35 4.26
C ALA A 24 12.41 -9.59 5.41
N LEU A 25 12.11 -8.30 5.59
CA LEU A 25 12.58 -7.51 6.73
C LEU A 25 12.09 -8.11 8.05
N VAL A 26 10.79 -8.35 8.18
CA VAL A 26 10.23 -8.92 9.41
C VAL A 26 10.70 -10.35 9.64
N LYS A 27 10.91 -11.15 8.59
CA LYS A 27 11.54 -12.46 8.70
C LYS A 27 12.97 -12.37 9.26
N ALA A 28 13.74 -11.37 8.85
CA ALA A 28 15.12 -11.20 9.26
C ALA A 28 15.29 -10.55 10.65
N LYS A 29 14.38 -9.64 11.03
CA LYS A 29 14.53 -8.76 12.20
C LYS A 29 13.43 -8.91 13.25
N GLY A 30 12.35 -9.61 12.92
CA GLY A 30 11.12 -9.65 13.69
C GLY A 30 10.33 -8.33 13.63
N ILE A 31 9.14 -8.33 14.22
CA ILE A 31 8.27 -7.13 14.32
C ILE A 31 8.84 -6.01 15.20
N GLY A 32 9.94 -6.28 15.90
CA GLY A 32 10.67 -5.30 16.72
C GLY A 32 11.67 -4.43 15.94
N PHE A 33 11.71 -4.52 14.61
CA PHE A 33 12.68 -3.78 13.79
C PHE A 33 12.60 -2.26 14.02
N SER A 34 13.77 -1.60 13.98
CA SER A 34 13.88 -0.15 14.00
C SER A 34 13.89 0.46 12.60
N PRO A 35 13.63 1.77 12.43
CA PRO A 35 13.82 2.44 11.15
C PRO A 35 15.24 2.26 10.56
N SER A 36 16.27 2.21 11.41
CA SER A 36 17.65 1.92 10.96
C SER A 36 17.81 0.49 10.47
N ASP A 37 17.13 -0.49 11.07
CA ASP A 37 17.10 -1.86 10.53
C ASP A 37 16.45 -1.91 9.15
N ALA A 38 15.35 -1.18 8.94
CA ALA A 38 14.68 -1.07 7.65
C ALA A 38 15.61 -0.43 6.59
N ALA A 39 16.25 0.69 6.91
CA ALA A 39 17.19 1.36 6.00
C ALA A 39 18.40 0.47 5.64
N ASN A 40 18.97 -0.25 6.62
CA ASN A 40 20.06 -1.18 6.38
C ASN A 40 19.61 -2.39 5.55
N PHE A 41 18.42 -2.94 5.83
CA PHE A 41 17.86 -4.03 5.05
C PHE A 41 17.67 -3.61 3.59
N TRP A 42 17.13 -2.41 3.36
CA TRP A 42 16.96 -1.82 2.04
C TRP A 42 18.29 -1.78 1.29
N MET A 43 19.30 -1.09 1.83
CA MET A 43 20.62 -0.97 1.19
C MET A 43 21.31 -2.30 0.88
N ALA A 44 21.00 -3.34 1.66
CA ALA A 44 21.56 -4.67 1.45
C ALA A 44 20.78 -5.54 0.44
N ASN A 45 19.49 -5.28 0.23
CA ASN A 45 18.60 -6.24 -0.47
C ASN A 45 17.79 -5.66 -1.63
N ILE A 46 17.69 -4.34 -1.77
CA ILE A 46 16.94 -3.69 -2.84
C ILE A 46 17.93 -2.85 -3.68
N PRO A 47 18.17 -3.21 -4.95
CA PRO A 47 19.04 -2.42 -5.79
C PRO A 47 18.47 -1.01 -6.01
N ILE A 48 19.32 0.02 -6.01
CA ILE A 48 18.87 1.43 -6.08
C ILE A 48 17.98 1.75 -7.30
N LEU A 49 18.16 1.04 -8.42
CA LEU A 49 17.35 1.25 -9.62
C LEU A 49 15.93 0.67 -9.51
N HIS A 50 15.66 -0.13 -8.48
CA HIS A 50 14.35 -0.63 -8.07
C HIS A 50 13.75 0.25 -6.96
N THR A 51 14.10 1.53 -6.92
CA THR A 51 13.51 2.52 -6.01
C THR A 51 13.21 3.80 -6.77
N TRP A 52 12.16 4.55 -6.42
CA TRP A 52 11.74 5.73 -7.18
C TRP A 52 11.65 6.95 -6.26
N THR A 53 11.59 8.14 -6.84
CA THR A 53 11.21 9.39 -6.14
C THR A 53 11.76 9.56 -4.72
N ALA A 54 10.92 9.45 -3.68
CA ALA A 54 11.27 9.65 -2.28
C ALA A 54 12.26 8.60 -1.76
N GLU A 55 12.06 7.35 -2.14
CA GLU A 55 12.92 6.22 -1.82
C GLU A 55 14.30 6.40 -2.41
N ARG A 56 14.39 6.74 -3.70
CA ARG A 56 15.68 6.95 -4.36
C ARG A 56 16.45 8.12 -3.73
N VAL A 57 15.75 9.16 -3.30
CA VAL A 57 16.35 10.25 -2.52
C VAL A 57 16.79 9.78 -1.12
N ALA A 58 16.02 8.94 -0.45
CA ALA A 58 16.39 8.34 0.83
C ALA A 58 17.67 7.51 0.71
N TYR A 59 17.82 6.71 -0.35
CA TYR A 59 19.07 5.98 -0.66
C TYR A 59 20.29 6.90 -0.76
N ARG A 60 20.16 7.98 -1.55
CA ARG A 60 21.22 9.00 -1.62
C ARG A 60 21.54 9.55 -0.23
N ASN A 61 20.53 9.76 0.61
CA ASN A 61 20.73 10.29 1.95
C ASN A 61 21.41 9.26 2.89
N PHE A 62 21.04 7.98 2.83
CA PHE A 62 21.71 6.91 3.59
C PHE A 62 23.20 6.81 3.25
N VAL A 63 23.54 6.82 1.95
CA VAL A 63 24.94 6.76 1.47
C VAL A 63 25.76 7.99 1.91
N ASN A 64 25.08 9.10 2.23
CA ASN A 64 25.71 10.30 2.81
C ASN A 64 25.63 10.35 4.36
N SER A 65 25.39 9.20 5.00
CA SER A 65 25.28 9.07 6.47
C SER A 65 24.20 9.97 7.09
N ILE A 66 23.12 10.23 6.36
CA ILE A 66 21.93 10.89 6.88
C ILE A 66 20.92 9.79 7.21
N GLU A 67 20.88 9.42 8.48
CA GLU A 67 20.06 8.32 8.99
C GLU A 67 18.56 8.68 9.10
N PRO A 68 17.68 7.67 9.14
CA PRO A 68 16.29 7.86 9.56
C PRO A 68 16.18 8.54 10.94
N PRO A 69 15.15 9.38 11.18
CA PRO A 69 14.14 9.82 10.21
C PRO A 69 14.59 11.03 9.36
N ARG A 70 15.82 11.56 9.56
CA ARG A 70 16.28 12.75 8.83
C ARG A 70 16.41 12.49 7.33
N SER A 71 16.74 11.26 6.95
CA SER A 71 16.78 10.78 5.56
C SER A 71 15.50 11.07 4.77
N ALA A 72 14.34 10.99 5.42
CA ALA A 72 13.05 11.18 4.77
C ALA A 72 12.78 12.65 4.40
N GLY A 73 13.28 13.59 5.20
CA GLY A 73 13.05 15.03 4.99
C GLY A 73 14.17 15.75 4.25
N PHE A 74 15.42 15.28 4.37
CA PHE A 74 16.58 16.01 3.87
C PHE A 74 16.61 16.05 2.34
N ARG A 75 16.34 17.24 1.77
CA ARG A 75 16.33 17.46 0.31
C ARG A 75 15.50 16.42 -0.45
N ASN A 76 14.40 15.98 0.15
CA ASN A 76 13.45 15.05 -0.44
C ASN A 76 12.14 15.79 -0.79
N PRO A 77 11.94 16.18 -2.06
CA PRO A 77 10.71 16.87 -2.48
C PRO A 77 9.50 15.94 -2.56
N TYR A 78 9.72 14.62 -2.61
CA TYR A 78 8.70 13.59 -2.84
C TYR A 78 8.14 13.00 -1.54
N ARG A 79 8.57 13.50 -0.38
CA ARG A 79 8.25 12.96 0.97
C ARG A 79 6.76 12.82 1.33
N GLU A 80 5.85 13.39 0.54
CA GLU A 80 4.38 13.26 0.68
C GLU A 80 3.73 12.57 -0.54
N TRP A 81 4.51 11.91 -1.39
CA TRP A 81 4.02 11.08 -2.49
C TRP A 81 3.60 9.70 -1.98
N ILE A 82 2.95 8.93 -2.85
CA ILE A 82 2.30 7.65 -2.51
C ILE A 82 3.30 6.52 -2.20
N GLY A 83 4.59 6.69 -2.48
CA GLY A 83 5.61 5.63 -2.35
C GLY A 83 5.63 4.91 -1.00
N ALA A 84 5.29 5.55 0.12
CA ALA A 84 5.14 4.84 1.40
C ALA A 84 3.82 4.06 1.55
N GLN A 85 2.74 4.52 0.92
CA GLN A 85 1.42 3.89 0.97
C GLN A 85 1.44 2.49 0.33
N ILE A 86 2.10 2.34 -0.82
CA ILE A 86 2.15 1.07 -1.58
C ILE A 86 2.94 -0.06 -0.92
N ARG A 87 3.68 0.26 0.16
CA ARG A 87 4.57 -0.68 0.87
C ARG A 87 3.94 -1.23 2.14
N ALA A 88 2.75 -0.72 2.47
CA ALA A 88 2.11 -0.91 3.75
C ALA A 88 1.49 -2.31 3.91
N ASP A 89 1.27 -3.01 2.79
CA ASP A 89 0.45 -4.21 2.70
C ASP A 89 0.84 -5.31 3.69
N PHE A 90 2.12 -5.70 3.64
CA PHE A 90 2.61 -6.76 4.50
C PHE A 90 2.48 -6.41 6.00
N PHE A 91 2.62 -5.14 6.37
CA PHE A 91 2.45 -4.72 7.77
C PHE A 91 1.00 -4.87 8.25
N GLY A 92 0.03 -4.73 7.34
CA GLY A 92 -1.35 -5.10 7.60
C GLY A 92 -1.53 -6.61 7.79
N TYR A 93 -0.93 -7.42 6.92
CA TYR A 93 -1.03 -8.88 6.98
C TYR A 93 -0.44 -9.47 8.26
N VAL A 94 0.76 -9.04 8.63
CA VAL A 94 1.45 -9.58 9.82
C VAL A 94 0.76 -9.17 11.12
N ALA A 95 0.10 -8.01 11.14
CA ALA A 95 -0.62 -7.46 12.28
C ALA A 95 -2.15 -7.63 12.16
N LEU A 96 -2.62 -8.63 11.44
CA LEU A 96 -4.05 -8.93 11.29
C LEU A 96 -4.78 -8.91 12.64
N GLY A 97 -5.91 -8.17 12.70
CA GLY A 97 -6.68 -7.95 13.92
C GLY A 97 -6.14 -6.86 14.86
N ASN A 98 -5.00 -6.25 14.54
CA ASN A 98 -4.37 -5.18 15.34
C ASN A 98 -3.96 -3.97 14.46
N PRO A 99 -4.92 -3.09 14.10
CA PRO A 99 -4.66 -1.92 13.26
C PRO A 99 -3.59 -0.97 13.81
N ALA A 100 -3.53 -0.79 15.13
CA ALA A 100 -2.53 0.06 15.77
C ALA A 100 -1.10 -0.47 15.57
N LEU A 101 -0.89 -1.78 15.73
CA LEU A 101 0.41 -2.39 15.43
C LEU A 101 0.74 -2.29 13.94
N ALA A 102 -0.22 -2.53 13.05
CA ALA A 102 -0.02 -2.41 11.61
C ALA A 102 0.45 -1.00 11.22
N ALA A 103 -0.23 0.02 11.74
CA ALA A 103 0.13 1.42 11.54
C ALA A 103 1.50 1.75 12.12
N GLU A 104 1.85 1.21 13.29
CA GLU A 104 3.18 1.40 13.89
C GLU A 104 4.29 0.80 13.02
N LEU A 105 4.14 -0.45 12.55
CA LEU A 105 5.13 -1.10 11.69
C LEU A 105 5.31 -0.34 10.38
N ALA A 106 4.20 0.08 9.75
CA ALA A 106 4.21 0.90 8.55
C ALA A 106 4.86 2.27 8.80
N TRP A 107 4.63 2.90 9.96
CA TRP A 107 5.30 4.14 10.35
C TRP A 107 6.82 3.95 10.47
N ARG A 108 7.29 2.88 11.12
CA ARG A 108 8.73 2.61 11.26
C ARG A 108 9.40 2.47 9.90
N ASP A 109 8.82 1.69 9.00
CA ASP A 109 9.31 1.52 7.62
C ASP A 109 9.25 2.83 6.81
N ALA A 110 8.09 3.49 6.77
CA ALA A 110 7.89 4.70 6.00
C ALA A 110 8.76 5.89 6.46
N SER A 111 9.11 5.95 7.76
CA SER A 111 9.91 7.03 8.34
C SER A 111 11.32 7.17 7.76
N ILE A 112 11.79 6.17 7.01
CA ILE A 112 13.10 6.21 6.35
C ILE A 112 13.10 7.07 5.08
N SER A 113 11.95 7.24 4.41
CA SER A 113 11.83 7.96 3.13
C SER A 113 10.72 9.01 3.07
N HIS A 114 9.67 8.91 3.92
CA HIS A 114 8.51 9.78 3.89
C HIS A 114 8.25 10.49 5.23
N VAL A 115 7.56 11.64 5.16
CA VAL A 115 7.08 12.38 6.34
C VAL A 115 5.68 12.97 6.06
N LYS A 116 5.02 13.50 7.10
CA LYS A 116 3.71 14.17 6.98
C LYS A 116 2.64 13.27 6.33
N ASN A 117 1.94 13.71 5.28
CA ASN A 117 0.87 12.88 4.71
C ASN A 117 1.40 11.62 4.02
N GLY A 118 2.66 11.60 3.56
CA GLY A 118 3.25 10.40 2.96
C GLY A 118 3.30 9.24 3.95
N ILE A 119 3.76 9.49 5.17
CA ILE A 119 3.76 8.47 6.23
C ILE A 119 2.34 8.12 6.70
N TYR A 120 1.41 9.09 6.70
CA TYR A 120 0.02 8.81 7.05
C TYR A 120 -0.67 7.90 6.03
N GLY A 121 -0.31 7.96 4.74
CA GLY A 121 -0.82 7.01 3.74
C GLY A 121 -0.44 5.57 4.05
N ALA A 122 0.81 5.33 4.44
CA ALA A 122 1.29 4.00 4.84
C ALA A 122 0.56 3.48 6.08
N MET A 123 0.45 4.32 7.12
CA MET A 123 -0.27 3.98 8.34
C MET A 123 -1.73 3.65 8.06
N TRP A 124 -2.38 4.47 7.22
CA TRP A 124 -3.78 4.31 6.83
C TRP A 124 -4.02 2.98 6.11
N VAL A 125 -3.22 2.63 5.10
CA VAL A 125 -3.37 1.36 4.36
C VAL A 125 -3.07 0.15 5.23
N ALA A 126 -1.98 0.15 6.00
CA ALA A 126 -1.65 -0.97 6.88
C ALA A 126 -2.77 -1.24 7.90
N ALA A 127 -3.32 -0.18 8.50
CA ALA A 127 -4.44 -0.29 9.43
C ALA A 127 -5.72 -0.80 8.76
N MET A 128 -6.04 -0.34 7.54
CA MET A 128 -7.16 -0.86 6.75
C MET A 128 -7.01 -2.37 6.53
N LEU A 129 -5.84 -2.82 6.11
CA LEU A 129 -5.59 -4.24 5.83
C LEU A 129 -5.65 -5.12 7.07
N ALA A 130 -5.07 -4.67 8.18
CA ALA A 130 -5.15 -5.38 9.45
C ALA A 130 -6.60 -5.52 9.98
N GLY A 131 -7.48 -4.56 9.65
CA GLY A 131 -8.88 -4.56 10.05
C GLY A 131 -9.86 -5.01 8.97
N ALA A 132 -9.40 -5.35 7.76
CA ALA A 132 -10.27 -5.67 6.63
C ALA A 132 -10.95 -7.03 6.79
N ALA A 133 -10.24 -8.02 7.33
CA ALA A 133 -10.81 -9.34 7.58
C ALA A 133 -11.94 -9.24 8.62
N GLY A 134 -13.16 -9.59 8.21
CA GLY A 134 -14.35 -9.54 9.07
C GLY A 134 -14.98 -8.15 9.20
N ALA A 135 -14.49 -7.13 8.49
CA ALA A 135 -15.21 -5.86 8.39
C ALA A 135 -16.54 -6.04 7.63
N PRO A 136 -17.64 -5.42 8.08
CA PRO A 136 -18.96 -5.58 7.46
C PRO A 136 -19.05 -4.94 6.06
N ASP A 137 -18.30 -3.85 5.83
CA ASP A 137 -18.28 -3.12 4.57
C ASP A 137 -17.03 -2.25 4.43
N ALA A 138 -16.83 -1.69 3.23
CA ALA A 138 -15.73 -0.80 2.90
C ALA A 138 -15.70 0.48 3.74
N GLY A 139 -16.87 0.99 4.16
CA GLY A 139 -16.96 2.17 5.02
C GLY A 139 -16.28 1.92 6.36
N ARG A 140 -16.53 0.76 6.97
CA ARG A 140 -15.88 0.35 8.21
C ARG A 140 -14.37 0.19 8.06
N VAL A 141 -13.90 -0.38 6.95
CA VAL A 141 -12.46 -0.49 6.66
C VAL A 141 -11.79 0.89 6.62
N LEU A 142 -12.40 1.85 5.91
CA LEU A 142 -11.90 3.21 5.83
C LEU A 142 -11.83 3.88 7.21
N GLU A 143 -12.85 3.70 8.05
CA GLU A 143 -12.86 4.22 9.42
C GLU A 143 -11.76 3.64 10.30
N ILE A 144 -11.47 2.34 10.17
CA ILE A 144 -10.35 1.69 10.89
C ILE A 144 -9.04 2.37 10.51
N GLY A 145 -8.77 2.51 9.21
CA GLY A 145 -7.58 3.21 8.74
C GLY A 145 -7.50 4.66 9.26
N LEU A 146 -8.62 5.39 9.20
CA LEU A 146 -8.69 6.78 9.67
C LEU A 146 -8.46 6.92 11.19
N GLY A 147 -8.71 5.86 11.96
CA GLY A 147 -8.47 5.81 13.40
C GLY A 147 -6.99 5.84 13.77
N GLU A 148 -6.12 5.40 12.85
CA GLU A 148 -4.68 5.24 13.08
C GLU A 148 -3.83 6.38 12.48
N ILE A 149 -4.46 7.49 12.08
CA ILE A 149 -3.77 8.70 11.58
C ILE A 149 -4.27 9.97 12.29
N PRO A 150 -3.52 11.09 12.29
CA PRO A 150 -3.96 12.30 12.96
C PRO A 150 -5.29 12.81 12.39
N ALA A 151 -6.30 12.95 13.27
CA ALA A 151 -7.69 13.18 12.86
C ALA A 151 -7.91 14.45 12.01
N LYS A 152 -7.02 15.44 12.06
CA LYS A 152 -7.10 16.70 11.31
C LYS A 152 -5.99 16.85 10.25
N CYS A 153 -5.41 15.74 9.78
CA CYS A 153 -4.46 15.79 8.65
C CYS A 153 -5.20 15.90 7.31
N ARG A 154 -4.51 16.43 6.29
CA ARG A 154 -5.10 16.63 4.95
C ARG A 154 -5.51 15.32 4.27
N LEU A 155 -4.81 14.22 4.57
CA LEU A 155 -5.19 12.89 4.10
C LEU A 155 -6.55 12.46 4.69
N ALA A 156 -6.72 12.59 6.01
CA ALA A 156 -7.98 12.26 6.68
C ALA A 156 -9.14 13.13 6.18
N GLU A 157 -8.89 14.43 5.95
CA GLU A 157 -9.88 15.33 5.34
C GLU A 157 -10.26 14.86 3.93
N GLY A 158 -9.28 14.57 3.07
CA GLY A 158 -9.53 14.10 1.70
C GLY A 158 -10.32 12.80 1.63
N VAL A 159 -10.01 11.82 2.47
CA VAL A 159 -10.75 10.55 2.56
C VAL A 159 -12.18 10.79 3.08
N ARG A 160 -12.37 11.62 4.11
CA ARG A 160 -13.70 11.96 4.62
C ARG A 160 -14.56 12.73 3.62
N ASP A 161 -13.95 13.57 2.78
CA ASP A 161 -14.67 14.23 1.68
C ASP A 161 -15.32 13.17 0.77
N VAL A 162 -14.58 12.13 0.38
CA VAL A 162 -15.09 11.05 -0.48
C VAL A 162 -16.20 10.25 0.22
N MET A 163 -16.01 9.91 1.50
CA MET A 163 -17.04 9.25 2.31
C MET A 163 -18.32 10.10 2.39
N ALA A 164 -18.19 11.41 2.58
CA ALA A 164 -19.32 12.34 2.62
C ALA A 164 -20.02 12.45 1.27
N TRP A 165 -19.29 12.47 0.15
CA TRP A 165 -19.89 12.47 -1.19
C TRP A 165 -20.71 11.20 -1.43
N ARG A 166 -20.18 10.03 -1.04
CA ARG A 166 -20.93 8.77 -1.12
C ARG A 166 -22.20 8.80 -0.28
N ALA A 167 -22.11 9.27 0.97
CA ALA A 167 -23.26 9.38 1.86
C ALA A 167 -24.32 10.36 1.34
N ALA A 168 -23.92 11.41 0.62
CA ALA A 168 -24.81 12.36 -0.02
C ALA A 168 -25.43 11.85 -1.34
N GLY A 169 -25.09 10.64 -1.79
CA GLY A 169 -25.63 10.05 -3.02
C GLY A 169 -24.95 10.54 -4.31
N GLU A 170 -23.74 11.11 -4.23
CA GLU A 170 -22.96 11.49 -5.41
C GLU A 170 -22.68 10.27 -6.29
N SER A 171 -22.81 10.42 -7.62
CA SER A 171 -22.48 9.33 -8.55
C SER A 171 -20.98 9.06 -8.57
N TYR A 172 -20.58 7.88 -9.05
CA TYR A 172 -19.18 7.53 -9.19
C TYR A 172 -18.43 8.54 -10.07
N GLU A 173 -18.99 8.85 -11.24
CA GLU A 173 -18.43 9.79 -12.21
C GLU A 173 -18.37 11.22 -11.63
N GLY A 174 -19.37 11.60 -10.84
CA GLY A 174 -19.42 12.89 -10.15
C GLY A 174 -18.31 13.03 -9.10
N ALA A 175 -18.08 11.97 -8.32
CA ALA A 175 -17.00 11.90 -7.34
C ALA A 175 -15.60 11.91 -8.01
N VAL A 176 -15.42 11.16 -9.11
CA VAL A 176 -14.19 11.23 -9.93
C VAL A 176 -13.98 12.66 -10.45
N GLY A 177 -15.03 13.31 -10.96
CA GLY A 177 -14.96 14.71 -11.38
C GLY A 177 -14.60 15.69 -10.25
N ARG A 178 -14.96 15.39 -9.00
CA ARG A 178 -14.54 16.20 -7.83
C ARG A 178 -13.05 16.05 -7.54
N ILE A 179 -12.50 14.84 -7.65
CA ILE A 179 -11.06 14.58 -7.50
C ILE A 179 -10.28 15.37 -8.56
N HIS A 180 -10.67 15.25 -9.84
CA HIS A 180 -10.02 15.96 -10.95
C HIS A 180 -10.17 17.50 -10.92
N ARG A 181 -11.17 18.03 -10.21
CA ARG A 181 -11.26 19.48 -9.95
C ARG A 181 -10.25 19.97 -8.90
N ARG A 182 -9.80 19.07 -8.01
CA ARG A 182 -8.87 19.38 -6.93
C ARG A 182 -7.42 19.06 -7.30
N TRP A 183 -7.22 18.04 -8.13
CA TRP A 183 -5.92 17.49 -8.51
C TRP A 183 -5.84 17.36 -10.03
N ASP A 184 -4.72 17.76 -10.61
CA ASP A 184 -4.48 17.70 -12.06
C ASP A 184 -3.44 16.62 -12.37
N GLU A 185 -3.88 15.49 -12.95
CA GLU A 185 -3.02 14.36 -13.28
C GLU A 185 -1.87 14.69 -14.25
N ASN A 186 -1.97 15.80 -15.00
CA ASN A 186 -0.89 16.26 -15.87
C ASN A 186 0.24 16.95 -15.09
N ARG A 187 0.05 17.19 -13.78
CA ARG A 187 1.08 17.74 -12.90
C ARG A 187 1.74 16.59 -12.14
N PRO A 188 3.06 16.40 -12.29
CA PRO A 188 3.77 15.29 -11.63
C PRO A 188 3.57 15.25 -10.11
N HIS A 189 3.42 16.41 -9.47
CA HIS A 189 3.18 16.47 -8.03
C HIS A 189 1.80 15.95 -7.62
N ASP A 190 0.76 16.27 -8.38
CA ASP A 190 -0.63 15.94 -8.04
C ASP A 190 -0.96 14.50 -8.43
N TRP A 191 -0.38 14.02 -9.54
CA TRP A 191 -0.52 12.64 -10.00
C TRP A 191 -0.11 11.64 -8.92
N CYS A 192 1.11 11.76 -8.39
CA CYS A 192 1.68 10.79 -7.45
C CYS A 192 1.54 11.24 -5.97
N HIS A 193 0.80 12.32 -5.69
CA HIS A 193 0.59 12.75 -4.30
C HIS A 193 -0.21 11.68 -3.55
N VAL A 194 0.14 11.42 -2.29
CA VAL A 194 -0.60 10.45 -1.46
C VAL A 194 -2.07 10.80 -1.26
N ILE A 195 -2.48 12.08 -1.34
CA ILE A 195 -3.85 12.48 -0.99
C ILE A 195 -4.80 12.23 -2.15
N SER A 196 -4.42 12.60 -3.38
CA SER A 196 -5.21 12.29 -4.59
C SER A 196 -5.43 10.78 -4.70
N ASN A 197 -4.37 10.01 -4.51
CA ASN A 197 -4.45 8.55 -4.59
C ASN A 197 -5.21 7.92 -3.41
N ALA A 198 -5.07 8.40 -2.18
CA ALA A 198 -5.93 7.96 -1.07
C ALA A 198 -7.42 8.24 -1.32
N GLN A 199 -7.76 9.36 -1.99
CA GLN A 199 -9.13 9.63 -2.42
C GLN A 199 -9.61 8.65 -3.48
N VAL A 200 -8.76 8.26 -4.43
CA VAL A 200 -9.07 7.22 -5.44
C VAL A 200 -9.30 5.87 -4.77
N VAL A 201 -8.43 5.45 -3.84
CA VAL A 201 -8.60 4.20 -3.07
C VAL A 201 -9.91 4.21 -2.29
N ALA A 202 -10.21 5.28 -1.55
CA ALA A 202 -11.47 5.39 -0.80
C ALA A 202 -12.70 5.35 -1.72
N LEU A 203 -12.63 6.04 -2.86
CA LEU A 203 -13.67 6.04 -3.88
C LEU A 203 -13.87 4.63 -4.46
N ALA A 204 -12.81 3.95 -4.84
CA ALA A 204 -12.86 2.60 -5.39
C ALA A 204 -13.48 1.60 -4.41
N LEU A 205 -13.14 1.66 -3.13
CA LEU A 205 -13.69 0.78 -2.10
C LEU A 205 -15.19 1.05 -1.86
N LEU A 206 -15.59 2.32 -1.68
CA LEU A 206 -16.98 2.70 -1.40
C LEU A 206 -17.93 2.43 -2.57
N TYR A 207 -17.44 2.68 -3.78
CA TYR A 207 -18.17 2.45 -5.01
C TYR A 207 -17.96 1.01 -5.52
N GLY A 208 -17.01 0.24 -5.00
CA GLY A 208 -16.83 -1.18 -5.33
C GLY A 208 -18.01 -2.05 -4.92
N GLU A 209 -18.78 -1.63 -3.90
CA GLU A 209 -20.00 -2.31 -3.43
C GLU A 209 -19.77 -3.79 -3.05
N GLY A 210 -18.58 -4.08 -2.52
CA GLY A 210 -18.18 -5.44 -2.14
C GLY A 210 -17.79 -6.35 -3.30
N ASP A 211 -17.82 -5.87 -4.55
CA ASP A 211 -17.42 -6.64 -5.73
C ASP A 211 -15.95 -6.33 -6.09
N PHE A 212 -15.12 -7.38 -6.13
CA PHE A 212 -13.68 -7.26 -6.39
C PHE A 212 -13.38 -6.57 -7.72
N GLU A 213 -14.02 -7.01 -8.80
CA GLU A 213 -13.76 -6.51 -10.15
C GLU A 213 -14.19 -5.06 -10.30
N LYS A 214 -15.36 -4.74 -9.78
CA LYS A 214 -15.90 -3.38 -9.75
C LYS A 214 -15.00 -2.47 -8.94
N ALA A 215 -14.51 -2.91 -7.78
CA ALA A 215 -13.59 -2.12 -6.96
C ALA A 215 -12.26 -1.84 -7.70
N VAL A 216 -11.60 -2.88 -8.23
CA VAL A 216 -10.32 -2.73 -8.94
C VAL A 216 -10.47 -1.86 -10.19
N THR A 217 -11.50 -2.07 -11.00
CA THR A 217 -11.74 -1.23 -12.19
C THR A 217 -12.07 0.22 -11.83
N ARG A 218 -12.75 0.45 -10.70
CA ARG A 218 -13.00 1.79 -10.13
C ARG A 218 -11.75 2.44 -9.52
N ALA A 219 -10.71 1.68 -9.23
CA ALA A 219 -9.41 2.22 -8.81
C ALA A 219 -8.56 2.68 -10.01
N VAL A 220 -8.67 1.98 -11.15
CA VAL A 220 -7.89 2.27 -12.37
C VAL A 220 -8.53 3.39 -13.21
N TYR A 221 -9.86 3.42 -13.30
CA TYR A 221 -10.58 4.35 -14.17
C TYR A 221 -10.32 5.84 -13.91
N PRO A 222 -10.15 6.32 -12.65
CA PRO A 222 -9.86 7.73 -12.38
C PRO A 222 -8.46 8.18 -12.85
N CYS A 223 -7.64 7.25 -13.36
CA CYS A 223 -6.23 7.44 -13.67
C CYS A 223 -5.41 7.67 -12.39
N PHE A 224 -4.66 8.77 -12.31
CA PHE A 224 -3.60 8.95 -11.32
C PHE A 224 -2.66 7.72 -11.28
N ASP A 225 -2.23 7.27 -10.11
CA ASP A 225 -1.27 6.18 -9.97
C ASP A 225 -1.98 4.81 -10.03
N THR A 226 -2.31 4.37 -11.25
CA THR A 226 -3.32 3.31 -11.48
C THR A 226 -2.92 1.93 -10.99
N ASP A 227 -1.65 1.57 -11.15
CA ASP A 227 -1.06 0.34 -10.62
C ASP A 227 -1.15 0.34 -9.09
N CYS A 228 -0.69 1.42 -8.46
CA CYS A 228 -0.65 1.59 -7.02
C CYS A 228 -2.05 1.51 -6.38
N ASN A 229 -2.98 2.28 -6.95
CA ASN A 229 -4.37 2.31 -6.50
C ASN A 229 -5.05 0.95 -6.71
N GLY A 230 -4.81 0.31 -7.86
CA GLY A 230 -5.33 -1.01 -8.18
C GLY A 230 -4.81 -2.10 -7.25
N ALA A 231 -3.50 -2.09 -6.95
CA ALA A 231 -2.84 -3.02 -6.04
C ALA A 231 -3.39 -2.87 -4.61
N THR A 232 -3.41 -1.63 -4.08
CA THR A 232 -3.93 -1.34 -2.74
C THR A 232 -5.40 -1.77 -2.60
N VAL A 233 -6.26 -1.43 -3.57
CA VAL A 233 -7.68 -1.80 -3.54
C VAL A 233 -7.85 -3.31 -3.69
N GLY A 234 -7.11 -3.95 -4.59
CA GLY A 234 -7.15 -5.40 -4.79
C GLY A 234 -6.73 -6.17 -3.54
N SER A 235 -5.69 -5.69 -2.86
CA SER A 235 -5.20 -6.22 -1.58
C SER A 235 -6.26 -6.14 -0.48
N ILE A 236 -6.88 -4.97 -0.29
CA ILE A 236 -7.95 -4.76 0.70
C ILE A 236 -9.16 -5.65 0.38
N MET A 237 -9.61 -5.67 -0.88
CA MET A 237 -10.72 -6.51 -1.29
C MET A 237 -10.40 -8.00 -1.15
N GLY A 238 -9.17 -8.42 -1.42
CA GLY A 238 -8.72 -9.80 -1.19
C GLY A 238 -8.78 -10.19 0.28
N MET A 239 -8.39 -9.29 1.19
CA MET A 239 -8.50 -9.52 2.63
C MET A 239 -9.97 -9.55 3.12
N MET A 240 -10.84 -8.73 2.52
CA MET A 240 -12.27 -8.71 2.88
C MET A 240 -13.03 -9.94 2.38
N LEU A 241 -12.76 -10.37 1.14
CA LEU A 241 -13.53 -11.41 0.45
C LEU A 241 -12.95 -12.83 0.64
N GLY A 242 -11.64 -12.92 0.88
CA GLY A 242 -10.89 -14.17 0.87
C GLY A 242 -10.53 -14.66 -0.53
N ALA A 243 -9.47 -15.46 -0.62
CA ALA A 243 -8.89 -15.90 -1.89
C ALA A 243 -9.88 -16.72 -2.77
N GLU A 244 -10.76 -17.51 -2.16
CA GLU A 244 -11.73 -18.35 -2.87
C GLU A 244 -12.81 -17.53 -3.60
N ALA A 245 -13.06 -16.29 -3.17
CA ALA A 245 -14.04 -15.40 -3.78
C ALA A 245 -13.47 -14.56 -4.94
N LEU A 246 -12.15 -14.64 -5.19
CA LEU A 246 -11.51 -13.87 -6.26
C LEU A 246 -11.82 -14.49 -7.64
N PRO A 247 -12.22 -13.69 -8.66
CA PRO A 247 -12.59 -14.26 -9.94
C PRO A 247 -11.38 -14.89 -10.67
N PRO A 248 -11.45 -16.15 -11.13
CA PRO A 248 -10.32 -16.87 -11.73
C PRO A 248 -9.67 -16.15 -12.92
N LYS A 249 -10.45 -15.38 -13.68
CA LYS A 249 -9.92 -14.60 -14.82
C LYS A 249 -8.85 -13.56 -14.42
N TRP A 250 -8.82 -13.14 -13.15
CA TRP A 250 -7.81 -12.22 -12.61
C TRP A 250 -6.64 -12.96 -11.96
N THR A 251 -6.87 -14.13 -11.37
CA THR A 251 -5.84 -14.87 -10.62
C THR A 251 -5.09 -15.89 -11.49
N ASP A 252 -5.78 -16.62 -12.38
CA ASP A 252 -5.19 -17.69 -13.21
C ASP A 252 -4.15 -17.16 -14.19
N VAL A 253 -4.32 -15.91 -14.65
CA VAL A 253 -3.38 -15.25 -15.59
C VAL A 253 -1.99 -15.02 -14.98
N MET A 254 -1.89 -15.03 -13.64
CA MET A 254 -0.63 -14.87 -12.91
C MET A 254 0.12 -16.20 -12.73
N ARG A 255 -0.53 -17.34 -13.00
CA ARG A 255 0.06 -18.69 -12.95
C ARG A 255 0.82 -18.99 -11.65
N ASP A 256 0.29 -18.48 -10.54
CA ASP A 256 0.89 -18.62 -9.20
C ASP A 256 2.37 -18.21 -9.14
N THR A 257 2.81 -17.27 -9.98
CA THR A 257 4.21 -16.89 -10.12
C THR A 257 4.33 -15.37 -10.14
N ILE A 258 5.28 -14.84 -9.40
CA ILE A 258 5.60 -13.41 -9.37
C ILE A 258 7.11 -13.18 -9.49
N HIS A 259 7.49 -12.15 -10.24
CA HIS A 259 8.87 -11.69 -10.34
C HIS A 259 9.11 -10.52 -9.38
N SER A 260 10.28 -10.46 -8.76
CA SER A 260 10.64 -9.34 -7.88
C SER A 260 12.10 -8.90 -8.00
N GLY A 261 12.36 -7.65 -7.65
CA GLY A 261 13.68 -7.06 -7.53
C GLY A 261 14.38 -7.33 -6.20
N ILE A 262 13.74 -8.08 -5.30
CA ILE A 262 14.21 -8.28 -3.93
C ILE A 262 15.20 -9.45 -3.88
N ALA A 263 16.37 -9.21 -3.28
CA ALA A 263 17.38 -10.25 -3.12
C ALA A 263 16.80 -11.49 -2.43
N GLY A 264 16.97 -12.65 -3.06
CA GLY A 264 16.45 -13.93 -2.57
C GLY A 264 15.02 -14.26 -2.98
N TYR A 265 14.29 -13.35 -3.64
CA TYR A 265 12.88 -13.53 -4.01
C TYR A 265 12.59 -13.26 -5.51
N HIS A 266 13.60 -13.35 -6.38
CA HIS A 266 13.51 -12.94 -7.78
C HIS A 266 12.38 -13.59 -8.59
N VAL A 267 12.12 -14.87 -8.34
CA VAL A 267 10.97 -15.60 -8.89
C VAL A 267 10.39 -16.41 -7.74
N SER A 268 9.17 -16.06 -7.35
CA SER A 268 8.49 -16.67 -6.20
C SER A 268 7.12 -17.18 -6.59
N LYS A 269 6.62 -18.18 -5.87
CA LYS A 269 5.21 -18.55 -5.96
C LYS A 269 4.36 -17.58 -5.15
N ILE A 270 3.23 -17.14 -5.70
CA ILE A 270 2.31 -16.23 -4.99
C ILE A 270 1.74 -16.95 -3.76
N SER A 271 1.31 -18.21 -3.94
CA SER A 271 0.84 -19.09 -2.87
C SER A 271 1.89 -19.29 -1.77
N GLY A 272 3.14 -19.55 -2.15
CA GLY A 272 4.24 -19.75 -1.20
C GLY A 272 4.56 -18.49 -0.38
N LEU A 273 4.53 -17.32 -1.01
CA LEU A 273 4.65 -16.04 -0.29
C LEU A 273 3.49 -15.85 0.69
N GLY A 274 2.25 -16.15 0.27
CA GLY A 274 1.08 -16.08 1.15
C GLY A 274 1.19 -16.99 2.39
N GLU A 275 1.66 -18.23 2.22
CA GLU A 275 1.93 -19.15 3.32
C GLU A 275 3.01 -18.60 4.27
N GLU A 276 4.11 -18.07 3.73
CA GLU A 276 5.20 -17.50 4.51
C GLU A 276 4.75 -16.27 5.31
N MET A 277 3.97 -15.38 4.68
CA MET A 277 3.39 -14.21 5.35
C MET A 277 2.45 -14.63 6.50
N PHE A 278 1.65 -15.68 6.29
CA PHE A 278 0.75 -16.22 7.33
C PHE A 278 1.52 -16.86 8.51
N GLN A 279 2.63 -17.54 8.22
CA GLN A 279 3.52 -18.07 9.26
C GLN A 279 4.15 -16.94 10.10
N LEU A 280 4.58 -15.86 9.45
CA LEU A 280 5.12 -14.68 10.15
C LEU A 280 4.05 -14.00 11.01
N HIS A 281 2.82 -13.88 10.53
CA HIS A 281 1.69 -13.42 11.35
C HIS A 281 1.52 -14.28 12.61
N SER A 282 1.49 -15.62 12.44
CA SER A 282 1.34 -16.55 13.56
C SER A 282 2.47 -16.42 14.59
N ALA A 283 3.71 -16.24 14.14
CA ALA A 283 4.87 -16.02 15.00
C ALA A 283 4.81 -14.66 15.73
N ALA A 284 4.35 -13.61 15.05
CA ALA A 284 4.15 -12.29 15.63
C ALA A 284 3.12 -12.32 16.76
N GLN A 285 1.99 -13.02 16.58
CA GLN A 285 0.96 -13.17 17.62
C GLN A 285 1.49 -13.89 18.87
N ASN A 286 2.37 -14.88 18.71
CA ASN A 286 3.01 -15.55 19.85
C ASN A 286 3.98 -14.65 20.62
N THR A 287 4.58 -13.65 19.97
CA THR A 287 5.51 -12.71 20.60
C THR A 287 4.78 -11.63 21.41
N LEU A 288 3.52 -11.35 21.07
CA LEU A 288 2.69 -10.32 21.72
C LEU A 288 1.90 -10.85 22.94
N ARG A 289 1.89 -12.17 23.16
CA ARG A 289 1.27 -12.84 24.31
C ARG A 289 2.26 -12.99 25.46
#